data_AF-A0A9D2TER7-F1
#
_entry.id   AF-A0A9D2TER7-F1
#
_cell.length_a   1.000
_cell.length_b   1.000
_cell.length_c   1.000
_cell.angle_alpha   90.00
_cell.angle_beta   90.00
_cell.angle_gamma   90.00
#
_symmetry.space_group_name_H-M   'P 1'
#
loop_
_entity.id
_entity.type
_entity.pdbx_description
1 polymer ?
#
loop_
_entity_poly.entity_id
_entity_poly.type
_entity_poly.pdbx_seq_one_letter_code
_entity_poly.pdbx_strand_id
1 'polypeptide(L)'
;MSDYIEGNAIEDANAEINRKLHQAFDGRIVRKDLTKKIKEGANVPVYVLEFLLGQYCSSDDPDVIEAGVNNVKHILAENYVRPDEAQKILSLLRQRGSYTVIDKITVNLNIRYDMYEAEFSNLGLKNIPISEEYPAKYDRLLCGGIWCIVQLDYETENEFAPEILSASGDYIQSKKKRQKNITPISIRKLTPIQMPHVDIDELKQGRKAFTEEEWIKVLLRSIGMEPDKFNDRERWLLLARMLPLVENNFNLCELGPRSTGKSHIYKEISPNSILVSGGQTTVANLFYNMGRKTVGLVGLWDCVAFDEVAGIHFKDKDGIQIMKDYMASGSFARGKEEKAASASMVFVGNINQSVDVLLKTSSLFDPFPPEMGTDTAFLDRIHCYIPGWEIPKFRPEHFTDDYGFITDYLAEFIRELRKEQHGDELDKYFRLGKNLNQRDTIAVRKMTDGFIKLLYPNGEYTKEQLEEILKISLEMRRRVKEQLKKLGGMEFYDVNFSYIDLDTFEERYVSVPEQGSGKLIPEGICNPGQVYTVSQGKSGMIGVFRLESQMLPGNGKFERTGIGSDSKSKEAANTAFNYLKANASRISGSISTTIKDYIINYQDLQGIGMTEKLALPTLIALCSIALNKP
;
A
#
# COMPACT_ATOMS: atom_id res chain seq x y z
N MET A 1 -0.47 -38.38 -5.55
CA MET A 1 -1.44 -38.31 -6.68
C MET A 1 -2.24 -37.02 -6.59
N SER A 2 -2.66 -36.54 -5.40
CA SER A 2 -3.21 -35.19 -5.22
C SER A 2 -2.22 -34.09 -5.64
N ASP A 3 -0.97 -34.15 -5.17
CA ASP A 3 0.03 -33.09 -5.43
C ASP A 3 0.40 -32.97 -6.92
N TYR A 4 0.26 -34.06 -7.68
CA TYR A 4 0.48 -34.09 -9.12
C TYR A 4 -0.70 -33.50 -9.90
N ILE A 5 -1.93 -33.65 -9.38
CA ILE A 5 -3.14 -33.10 -9.99
C ILE A 5 -3.25 -31.60 -9.69
N GLU A 6 -2.93 -31.19 -8.46
CA GLU A 6 -2.86 -29.77 -8.07
C GLU A 6 -1.77 -29.02 -8.85
N GLY A 7 -0.57 -29.62 -9.00
CA GLY A 7 0.51 -29.03 -9.81
C GLY A 7 0.11 -28.78 -11.26
N ASN A 8 -0.48 -29.77 -11.93
CA ASN A 8 -0.93 -29.62 -13.33
C ASN A 8 -2.07 -28.59 -13.48
N ALA A 9 -2.98 -28.48 -12.52
CA ALA A 9 -4.07 -27.51 -12.58
C ALA A 9 -3.57 -26.06 -12.38
N ILE A 10 -2.56 -25.86 -11.53
CA ILE A 10 -1.92 -24.55 -11.32
C ILE A 10 -1.10 -24.15 -12.56
N GLU A 11 -0.36 -25.07 -13.17
CA GLU A 11 0.37 -24.82 -14.41
C GLU A 11 -0.56 -24.41 -15.55
N ASP A 12 -1.73 -25.04 -15.68
CA ASP A 12 -2.75 -24.72 -16.69
C ASP A 12 -3.36 -23.32 -16.46
N ALA A 13 -3.65 -22.96 -15.21
CA ALA A 13 -4.16 -21.63 -14.85
C ALA A 13 -3.12 -20.51 -15.11
N ASN A 14 -1.85 -20.76 -14.80
CA ASN A 14 -0.78 -19.78 -15.02
C ASN A 14 -0.47 -19.60 -16.50
N ALA A 15 -0.51 -20.68 -17.29
CA ALA A 15 -0.41 -20.61 -18.74
C ALA A 15 -1.53 -19.78 -19.37
N GLU A 16 -2.77 -19.90 -18.87
CA GLU A 16 -3.90 -19.10 -19.35
C GLU A 16 -3.73 -17.61 -19.03
N ILE A 17 -3.29 -17.24 -17.82
CA ILE A 17 -2.98 -15.85 -17.47
C ILE A 17 -1.88 -15.31 -18.39
N ASN A 18 -0.81 -16.08 -18.62
CA ASN A 18 0.29 -15.67 -19.50
C ASN A 18 -0.22 -15.45 -20.93
N ARG A 19 -1.07 -16.34 -21.46
CA ARG A 19 -1.70 -16.18 -22.78
C ARG A 19 -2.52 -14.90 -22.88
N LYS A 20 -3.36 -14.61 -21.87
CA LYS A 20 -4.15 -13.36 -21.81
C LYS A 20 -3.26 -12.13 -21.74
N LEU A 21 -2.17 -12.18 -20.98
CA LEU A 21 -1.18 -11.10 -20.89
C LEU A 21 -0.53 -10.81 -22.24
N HIS A 22 -0.10 -11.83 -22.98
CA HIS A 22 0.45 -11.64 -24.34
C HIS A 22 -0.59 -11.08 -25.32
N GLN A 23 -1.87 -11.44 -25.18
CA GLN A 23 -2.91 -10.90 -26.06
C GLN A 23 -3.27 -9.44 -25.76
N ALA A 24 -3.34 -9.07 -24.48
CA ALA A 24 -3.83 -7.75 -24.04
C ALA A 24 -2.70 -6.72 -23.82
N PHE A 25 -1.48 -7.17 -23.51
CA PHE A 25 -0.40 -6.32 -23.00
C PHE A 25 0.97 -6.68 -23.61
N ASP A 26 0.98 -7.10 -24.88
CA ASP A 26 2.23 -7.42 -25.56
C ASP A 26 3.22 -6.25 -25.52
N GLY A 27 4.50 -6.56 -25.33
CA GLY A 27 5.56 -5.57 -25.14
C GLY A 27 5.50 -4.75 -23.83
N ARG A 28 4.54 -5.00 -22.94
CA ARG A 28 4.40 -4.35 -21.61
C ARG A 28 4.62 -5.29 -20.44
N ILE A 29 4.89 -6.55 -20.75
CA ILE A 29 5.13 -7.62 -19.79
C ILE A 29 6.57 -8.10 -19.90
N VAL A 30 7.07 -8.68 -18.82
CA VAL A 30 8.41 -9.23 -18.73
C VAL A 30 8.42 -10.45 -17.83
N ARG A 31 9.25 -11.43 -18.16
CA ARG A 31 9.50 -12.58 -17.30
C ARG A 31 10.31 -12.17 -16.07
N LYS A 32 9.72 -12.35 -14.89
CA LYS A 32 10.33 -11.91 -13.63
C LYS A 32 11.52 -12.78 -13.21
N ASP A 33 11.62 -14.04 -13.66
CA ASP A 33 12.77 -14.91 -13.38
C ASP A 33 14.07 -14.40 -14.02
N LEU A 34 13.99 -13.82 -15.22
CA LEU A 34 15.15 -13.28 -15.92
C LEU A 34 15.74 -12.07 -15.18
N THR A 35 14.86 -11.20 -14.66
CA THR A 35 15.25 -10.04 -13.86
C THR A 35 16.03 -10.47 -12.61
N LYS A 36 15.56 -11.51 -11.90
CA LYS A 36 16.25 -12.06 -10.72
C LYS A 36 17.65 -12.55 -11.05
N LYS A 37 17.77 -13.36 -12.10
CA LYS A 37 19.05 -13.95 -12.56
C LYS A 37 20.12 -12.89 -12.87
N ILE A 38 19.72 -11.71 -13.35
CA ILE A 38 20.66 -10.63 -13.67
C ILE A 38 20.97 -9.76 -12.45
N LYS A 39 19.97 -9.50 -11.58
CA LYS A 39 20.13 -8.64 -10.40
C LYS A 39 21.19 -9.14 -9.41
N GLU A 40 21.38 -10.46 -9.31
CA GLU A 40 22.44 -11.05 -8.47
C GLU A 40 23.86 -10.63 -8.89
N GLY A 41 24.07 -10.27 -10.17
CA GLY A 41 25.38 -9.87 -10.71
C GLY A 41 25.61 -8.36 -10.83
N ALA A 42 24.58 -7.52 -10.70
CA ALA A 42 24.68 -6.09 -10.98
C ALA A 42 23.77 -5.24 -10.05
N ASN A 43 24.33 -4.21 -9.41
CA ASN A 43 23.58 -3.26 -8.59
C ASN A 43 22.94 -2.17 -9.47
N VAL A 44 21.91 -2.58 -10.22
CA VAL A 44 21.17 -1.77 -11.19
C VAL A 44 19.69 -1.75 -10.78
N PRO A 45 18.97 -0.62 -10.91
CA PRO A 45 17.54 -0.59 -10.61
C PRO A 45 16.73 -1.59 -11.43
N VAL A 46 15.71 -2.21 -10.83
CA VAL A 46 14.90 -3.28 -11.46
C VAL A 46 14.26 -2.83 -12.78
N TYR A 47 13.68 -1.64 -12.82
CA TYR A 47 13.05 -1.12 -14.04
C TYR A 47 14.04 -0.94 -15.20
N VAL A 48 15.33 -0.66 -14.92
CA VAL A 48 16.36 -0.60 -15.97
C VAL A 48 16.63 -1.99 -16.54
N LEU A 49 16.72 -3.00 -15.67
CA LEU A 49 16.90 -4.40 -16.09
C LEU A 49 15.71 -4.87 -16.93
N GLU A 50 14.49 -4.60 -16.46
CA GLU A 50 13.26 -5.01 -17.15
C GLU A 50 13.07 -4.32 -18.49
N PHE A 51 13.47 -3.04 -18.61
CA PHE A 51 13.45 -2.35 -19.89
C PHE A 51 14.40 -3.00 -20.90
N LEU A 52 15.64 -3.31 -20.49
CA LEU A 52 16.60 -3.99 -21.36
C LEU A 52 16.13 -5.40 -21.72
N LEU A 53 15.61 -6.15 -20.75
CA LEU A 53 15.04 -7.48 -21.00
C LEU A 53 13.84 -7.41 -21.95
N GLY A 54 12.95 -6.43 -21.82
CA GLY A 54 11.84 -6.23 -22.75
C GLY A 54 12.28 -5.97 -24.20
N GLN A 55 13.45 -5.34 -24.40
CA GLN A 55 13.99 -5.09 -25.75
C GLN A 55 14.65 -6.32 -26.39
N TYR A 56 15.31 -7.17 -25.58
CA TYR A 56 16.15 -8.26 -26.11
C TYR A 56 15.60 -9.67 -25.84
N CYS A 57 14.58 -9.82 -24.98
CA CYS A 57 14.01 -11.10 -24.55
C CYS A 57 12.48 -11.14 -24.77
N SER A 58 11.99 -10.61 -25.90
CA SER A 58 10.57 -10.55 -26.23
C SER A 58 9.99 -11.83 -26.86
N SER A 59 10.81 -12.88 -27.02
CA SER A 59 10.42 -14.17 -27.59
C SER A 59 10.22 -15.22 -26.49
N ASP A 60 9.33 -16.19 -26.72
CA ASP A 60 9.16 -17.38 -25.86
C ASP A 60 10.16 -18.50 -26.19
N ASP A 61 10.96 -18.34 -27.25
CA ASP A 61 12.00 -19.30 -27.63
C ASP A 61 13.17 -19.27 -26.60
N PRO A 62 13.45 -20.40 -25.91
CA PRO A 62 14.53 -20.48 -24.93
C PRO A 62 15.90 -20.04 -25.45
N ASP A 63 16.22 -20.33 -26.72
CA ASP A 63 17.52 -19.99 -27.31
C ASP A 63 17.64 -18.47 -27.53
N VAL A 64 16.55 -17.84 -27.96
CA VAL A 64 16.48 -16.37 -28.14
C VAL A 64 16.54 -15.67 -26.78
N ILE A 65 15.87 -16.21 -25.77
CA ILE A 65 15.91 -15.68 -24.39
C ILE A 65 17.34 -15.77 -23.85
N GLU A 66 18.02 -16.90 -24.00
CA GLU A 66 19.39 -17.06 -23.49
C GLU A 66 20.36 -16.09 -24.17
N ALA A 67 20.28 -15.96 -25.49
CA ALA A 67 21.06 -14.98 -26.25
C ALA A 67 20.75 -13.53 -25.81
N GLY A 68 19.47 -13.22 -25.61
CA GLY A 68 19.01 -11.92 -25.12
C GLY A 68 19.55 -11.58 -23.73
N VAL A 69 19.47 -12.53 -22.79
CA VAL A 69 20.00 -12.38 -21.42
C VAL A 69 21.51 -12.14 -21.44
N ASN A 70 22.26 -12.89 -22.27
CA ASN A 70 23.70 -12.71 -22.41
C ASN A 70 24.05 -11.33 -22.99
N ASN A 71 23.26 -10.85 -23.96
CA ASN A 71 23.42 -9.50 -24.51
C ASN A 71 23.15 -8.42 -23.44
N VAL A 72 22.09 -8.56 -22.64
CA VAL A 72 21.80 -7.62 -21.54
C VAL A 72 22.93 -7.60 -20.51
N LYS A 73 23.47 -8.77 -20.13
CA LYS A 73 24.64 -8.85 -19.23
C LYS A 73 25.85 -8.13 -19.81
N HIS A 74 26.10 -8.27 -21.11
CA HIS A 74 27.19 -7.59 -21.80
C HIS A 74 27.01 -6.08 -21.81
N ILE A 75 25.82 -5.58 -22.18
CA ILE A 75 25.49 -4.14 -22.16
C ILE A 75 25.69 -3.55 -20.77
N LEU A 76 25.23 -4.23 -19.72
CA LEU A 76 25.41 -3.74 -18.35
C LEU A 76 26.88 -3.75 -17.92
N ALA A 77 27.64 -4.77 -18.29
CA ALA A 77 29.06 -4.85 -17.94
C ALA A 77 29.90 -3.75 -18.60
N GLU A 78 29.59 -3.37 -19.84
CA GLU A 78 30.38 -2.40 -20.60
C GLU A 78 29.88 -0.95 -20.47
N ASN A 79 28.56 -0.75 -20.36
CA ASN A 79 27.94 0.58 -20.46
C ASN A 79 27.43 1.12 -19.12
N TYR A 80 27.12 0.29 -18.12
CA TYR A 80 26.64 0.80 -16.84
C TYR A 80 27.74 1.52 -16.06
N VAL A 81 27.50 2.78 -15.74
CA VAL A 81 28.50 3.61 -15.05
C VAL A 81 28.46 3.30 -13.56
N ARG A 82 29.53 2.68 -13.06
CA ARG A 82 29.79 2.58 -11.62
C ARG A 82 30.55 3.84 -11.15
N PRO A 83 30.14 4.52 -10.08
CA PRO A 83 30.77 5.78 -9.67
C PRO A 83 32.28 5.70 -9.42
N ASP A 84 32.78 4.56 -8.96
CA ASP A 84 34.21 4.29 -8.73
C ASP A 84 35.00 4.06 -10.04
N GLU A 85 34.33 3.67 -11.12
CA GLU A 85 34.93 3.47 -12.45
C GLU A 85 34.76 4.67 -13.39
N ALA A 86 34.17 5.78 -12.93
CA ALA A 86 33.85 6.94 -13.77
C ALA A 86 35.07 7.48 -14.56
N GLN A 87 36.24 7.61 -13.91
CA GLN A 87 37.47 8.09 -14.56
C GLN A 87 38.00 7.12 -15.64
N LYS A 88 37.81 5.82 -15.45
CA LYS A 88 38.17 4.79 -16.43
C LYS A 88 37.31 4.94 -17.69
N ILE A 89 36.00 5.15 -17.52
CA ILE A 89 35.07 5.38 -18.62
C ILE A 89 35.40 6.68 -19.36
N LEU A 90 35.70 7.78 -18.65
CA LEU A 90 36.13 9.04 -19.27
C LEU A 90 37.44 8.89 -20.07
N SER A 91 38.39 8.10 -19.56
CA SER A 91 39.62 7.78 -20.28
C SER A 91 39.33 6.99 -21.56
N LEU A 92 38.45 5.99 -21.51
CA LEU A 92 38.03 5.22 -22.68
C LEU A 92 37.30 6.09 -23.71
N LEU A 93 36.40 6.97 -23.26
CA LEU A 93 35.71 7.94 -24.10
C LEU A 93 36.71 8.84 -24.83
N ARG A 94 37.72 9.37 -24.11
CA ARG A 94 38.79 10.17 -24.73
C ARG A 94 39.63 9.38 -25.73
N GLN A 95 39.96 8.12 -25.44
CA GLN A 95 40.77 7.28 -26.33
C GLN A 95 40.04 6.86 -27.59
N ARG A 96 38.75 6.55 -27.47
CA ARG A 96 37.91 6.02 -28.56
C ARG A 96 37.20 7.12 -29.36
N GLY A 97 37.14 8.34 -28.82
CA GLY A 97 36.41 9.47 -29.41
C GLY A 97 34.89 9.39 -29.22
N SER A 98 34.31 8.21 -28.98
CA SER A 98 32.91 8.03 -28.61
C SER A 98 32.73 6.85 -27.65
N TYR A 99 31.71 6.93 -26.78
CA TYR A 99 31.38 5.87 -25.84
C TYR A 99 29.91 5.91 -25.45
N THR A 100 29.29 4.74 -25.27
CA THR A 100 27.91 4.65 -24.79
C THR A 100 27.89 4.33 -23.30
N VAL A 101 27.10 5.08 -22.53
CA VAL A 101 26.97 4.91 -21.08
C VAL A 101 25.50 4.76 -20.69
N ILE A 102 25.25 4.04 -19.60
CA ILE A 102 23.96 4.00 -18.90
C ILE A 102 24.14 4.75 -17.58
N ASP A 103 23.46 5.89 -17.46
CA ASP A 103 23.55 6.78 -16.30
C ASP A 103 22.22 7.51 -16.05
N LYS A 104 22.05 8.03 -14.84
CA LYS A 104 20.92 8.90 -14.50
C LYS A 104 21.26 10.34 -14.87
N ILE A 105 20.41 10.92 -15.73
CA ILE A 105 20.61 12.25 -16.32
C ILE A 105 19.57 13.22 -15.77
N THR A 106 20.04 14.35 -15.26
CA THR A 106 19.22 15.51 -14.89
C THR A 106 19.56 16.68 -15.80
N VAL A 107 18.58 17.45 -16.23
CA VAL A 107 18.76 18.62 -17.10
C VAL A 107 18.31 19.87 -16.37
N ASN A 108 19.09 20.95 -16.49
CA ASN A 108 18.76 22.25 -15.94
C ASN A 108 18.83 23.32 -17.04
N LEU A 109 17.93 24.31 -16.99
CA LEU A 109 18.02 25.49 -17.85
C LEU A 109 19.04 26.48 -17.27
N ASN A 110 20.14 26.69 -17.98
CA ASN A 110 21.11 27.72 -17.64
C ASN A 110 20.69 29.06 -18.24
N ILE A 111 19.94 29.84 -17.46
CA ILE A 111 19.41 31.16 -17.87
C ILE A 111 20.53 32.15 -18.26
N ARG A 112 21.76 31.98 -17.74
CA ARG A 112 22.87 32.88 -18.07
C ARG A 112 23.37 32.70 -19.50
N TYR A 113 23.32 31.48 -20.00
CA TYR A 113 23.81 31.11 -21.33
C TYR A 113 22.67 30.73 -22.29
N ASP A 114 21.42 30.80 -21.82
CA ASP A 114 20.22 30.45 -22.57
C ASP A 114 20.31 29.07 -23.22
N MET A 115 20.74 28.08 -22.43
CA MET A 115 20.92 26.69 -22.90
C MET A 115 20.60 25.68 -21.82
N TYR A 116 20.20 24.48 -22.25
CA TYR A 116 20.03 23.34 -21.36
C TYR A 116 21.36 22.64 -21.11
N GLU A 117 21.60 22.30 -19.85
CA GLU A 117 22.80 21.62 -19.38
C GLU A 117 22.42 20.33 -18.64
N ALA A 118 22.99 19.22 -19.06
CA ALA A 118 22.85 17.90 -18.45
C ALA A 118 23.91 17.65 -17.35
N GLU A 119 23.49 16.94 -16.32
CA GLU A 119 24.27 16.42 -15.21
C GLU A 119 24.12 14.90 -15.13
N PHE A 120 25.26 14.21 -15.08
CA PHE A 120 25.39 12.76 -15.00
C PHE A 120 25.65 12.35 -13.55
N SER A 121 24.75 11.55 -12.98
CA SER A 121 24.83 11.15 -11.58
C SER A 121 26.08 10.32 -11.28
N ASN A 122 26.34 9.26 -12.04
CA ASN A 122 27.39 8.30 -11.74
C ASN A 122 28.72 8.67 -12.40
N LEU A 123 28.69 9.21 -13.63
CA LEU A 123 29.87 9.68 -14.34
C LEU A 123 30.43 10.98 -13.74
N GLY A 124 29.60 11.72 -12.98
CA GLY A 124 29.98 12.94 -12.28
C GLY A 124 30.21 14.14 -13.21
N LEU A 125 29.77 14.05 -14.47
CA LEU A 125 29.82 15.16 -15.42
C LEU A 125 28.72 16.17 -15.12
N LYS A 126 29.05 17.46 -15.23
CA LYS A 126 28.12 18.57 -15.05
C LYS A 126 28.29 19.56 -16.18
N ASN A 127 27.25 20.36 -16.42
CA ASN A 127 27.25 21.44 -17.39
C ASN A 127 27.52 20.94 -18.83
N ILE A 128 27.01 19.75 -19.17
CA ILE A 128 27.15 19.19 -20.52
C ILE A 128 26.00 19.74 -21.38
N PRO A 129 26.25 20.49 -22.47
CA PRO A 129 25.17 21.01 -23.29
C PRO A 129 24.27 19.91 -23.86
N ILE A 130 22.96 20.13 -23.87
CA ILE A 130 21.97 19.21 -24.44
C ILE A 130 20.93 19.97 -25.27
N SER A 131 20.47 19.36 -26.36
CA SER A 131 19.40 19.92 -27.21
C SER A 131 18.10 20.13 -26.42
N GLU A 132 17.39 21.23 -26.69
CA GLU A 132 16.09 21.56 -26.11
C GLU A 132 14.98 20.53 -26.43
N GLU A 133 15.16 19.76 -27.51
CA GLU A 133 14.23 18.70 -27.92
C GLU A 133 14.05 17.62 -26.84
N TYR A 134 15.12 17.29 -26.11
CA TYR A 134 15.08 16.27 -25.07
C TYR A 134 14.24 16.68 -23.86
N PRO A 135 14.52 17.80 -23.17
CA PRO A 135 13.70 18.24 -22.04
C PRO A 135 12.27 18.63 -22.45
N ALA A 136 12.02 19.04 -23.70
CA ALA A 136 10.67 19.30 -24.19
C ALA A 136 9.84 18.03 -24.44
N LYS A 137 10.50 16.92 -24.77
CA LYS A 137 9.86 15.62 -24.99
C LYS A 137 9.80 14.76 -23.72
N TYR A 138 10.76 14.94 -22.82
CA TYR A 138 10.95 14.14 -21.63
C TYR A 138 11.08 15.06 -20.40
N ASP A 139 9.95 15.61 -19.97
CA ASP A 139 9.85 16.58 -18.86
C ASP A 139 10.58 16.12 -17.58
N ARG A 140 10.67 14.81 -17.35
CA ARG A 140 11.34 14.22 -16.18
C ARG A 140 12.84 14.49 -16.12
N LEU A 141 13.47 14.78 -17.25
CA LEU A 141 14.84 15.29 -17.25
C LEU A 141 14.97 16.54 -16.36
N LEU A 142 13.91 17.36 -16.27
CA LEU A 142 13.88 18.61 -15.50
C LEU A 142 13.44 18.44 -14.02
N CYS A 143 12.83 17.31 -13.64
CA CYS A 143 12.15 17.14 -12.34
C CYS A 143 12.86 16.23 -11.32
N GLY A 144 14.05 15.71 -11.64
CA GLY A 144 14.78 14.78 -10.76
C GLY A 144 15.66 13.77 -11.48
N GLY A 145 15.60 13.79 -12.81
CA GLY A 145 16.44 13.02 -13.72
C GLY A 145 15.97 11.60 -13.96
N ILE A 146 16.32 11.06 -15.12
CA ILE A 146 15.90 9.75 -15.60
C ILE A 146 17.10 8.92 -16.05
N TRP A 147 17.01 7.61 -15.91
CA TRP A 147 18.04 6.72 -16.46
C TRP A 147 17.98 6.73 -17.98
N CYS A 148 19.14 6.90 -18.60
CA CYS A 148 19.28 7.00 -20.05
C CYS A 148 20.44 6.16 -20.54
N ILE A 149 20.28 5.59 -21.73
CA ILE A 149 21.40 5.17 -22.57
C ILE A 149 21.87 6.41 -23.33
N VAL A 150 23.08 6.88 -23.04
CA VAL A 150 23.65 8.10 -23.60
C VAL A 150 24.86 7.77 -24.44
N GLN A 151 24.85 8.23 -25.69
CA GLN A 151 26.02 8.21 -26.57
C GLN A 151 26.75 9.53 -26.41
N LEU A 152 27.99 9.45 -25.93
CA LEU A 152 28.89 10.57 -25.74
C LEU A 152 29.95 10.59 -26.83
N ASP A 153 30.27 11.78 -27.30
CA ASP A 153 31.44 12.03 -28.14
C ASP A 153 32.48 12.85 -27.35
N TYR A 154 33.75 12.65 -27.69
CA TYR A 154 34.89 13.40 -27.15
C TYR A 154 35.61 14.10 -28.30
N GLU A 155 35.38 15.39 -28.43
CA GLU A 155 36.03 16.23 -29.43
C GLU A 155 37.40 16.66 -28.90
N THR A 156 38.46 16.30 -29.62
CA THR A 156 39.82 16.80 -29.34
C THR A 156 40.03 18.13 -30.06
N GLU A 157 40.76 19.06 -29.44
CA GLU A 157 41.01 20.43 -29.94
C GLU A 157 41.62 20.53 -31.37
N ASN A 158 41.92 19.41 -32.03
CA ASN A 158 42.46 19.39 -33.40
C ASN A 158 41.40 19.45 -34.51
N GLU A 159 40.09 19.46 -34.20
CA GLU A 159 39.02 19.62 -35.21
C GLU A 159 38.31 20.99 -35.17
N PHE A 160 38.76 21.94 -34.34
CA PHE A 160 38.28 23.32 -34.39
C PHE A 160 39.19 24.21 -35.24
N ALA A 161 39.12 24.01 -36.55
CA ALA A 161 39.44 25.07 -37.51
C ALA A 161 38.27 25.24 -38.48
N PRO A 162 37.26 26.09 -38.17
CA PRO A 162 36.42 26.60 -39.23
C PRO A 162 37.25 27.63 -39.99
N GLU A 163 38.07 27.16 -40.94
CA GLU A 163 38.55 27.97 -42.04
C GLU A 163 37.36 28.21 -42.97
N ILE A 164 36.58 29.25 -42.69
CA ILE A 164 35.59 29.74 -43.65
C ILE A 164 36.36 30.51 -44.72
N LEU A 165 36.63 29.84 -45.85
CA LEU A 165 36.99 30.50 -47.10
C LEU A 165 35.78 31.30 -47.60
N SER A 166 35.96 32.61 -47.69
CA SER A 166 35.02 33.45 -48.44
C SER A 166 35.14 33.17 -49.94
N ALA A 167 34.08 33.40 -50.71
CA ALA A 167 34.09 33.26 -52.16
C ALA A 167 35.07 34.21 -52.88
N SER A 168 35.73 35.12 -52.17
CA SER A 168 36.76 36.05 -52.65
C SER A 168 38.18 35.72 -52.16
N GLY A 169 38.38 34.62 -51.43
CA GLY A 169 39.72 34.10 -51.10
C GLY A 169 40.43 34.76 -49.90
N ASP A 170 39.77 35.63 -49.15
CA ASP A 170 40.35 36.25 -47.95
C ASP A 170 39.93 35.56 -46.64
N TYR A 171 40.88 35.45 -45.71
CA TYR A 171 40.71 34.89 -44.36
C TYR A 171 39.95 35.87 -43.45
N ILE A 172 38.78 35.47 -42.95
CA ILE A 172 38.03 36.23 -41.95
C ILE A 172 38.32 35.65 -40.55
N GLN A 173 39.14 36.34 -39.76
CA GLN A 173 39.22 36.07 -38.32
C GLN A 173 37.89 36.47 -37.66
N SER A 174 37.04 35.49 -37.36
CA SER A 174 35.87 35.76 -36.52
C SER A 174 36.31 36.12 -35.10
N LYS A 175 35.99 37.34 -34.66
CA LYS A 175 36.10 37.77 -33.25
C LYS A 175 35.02 37.11 -32.37
N LYS A 176 34.80 35.80 -32.47
CA LYS A 176 34.13 35.06 -31.40
C LYS A 176 35.17 34.79 -30.33
N LYS A 177 35.12 35.58 -29.25
CA LYS A 177 35.84 35.31 -27.99
C LYS A 177 35.73 33.81 -27.71
N ARG A 178 36.89 33.13 -27.65
CA ARG A 178 37.09 31.80 -27.06
C ARG A 178 36.13 31.60 -25.88
N GLN A 179 35.08 30.80 -26.05
CA GLN A 179 34.35 30.25 -24.90
C GLN A 179 35.28 29.20 -24.28
N LYS A 180 36.12 29.66 -23.35
CA LYS A 180 37.13 28.89 -22.61
C LYS A 180 36.56 27.77 -21.71
N ASN A 181 35.27 27.46 -21.83
CA ASN A 181 34.50 26.64 -20.90
C ASN A 181 33.66 25.54 -21.58
N ILE A 182 33.84 25.25 -22.87
CA ILE A 182 33.14 24.13 -23.50
C ILE A 182 33.94 22.86 -23.15
N THR A 183 33.31 22.00 -22.37
CA THR A 183 33.78 20.63 -22.11
C THR A 183 34.01 19.91 -23.44
N PRO A 184 35.09 19.12 -23.61
CA PRO A 184 35.32 18.33 -24.84
C PRO A 184 34.29 17.22 -25.04
N ILE A 185 33.38 17.02 -24.08
CA ILE A 185 32.37 15.96 -24.09
C ILE A 185 31.03 16.55 -24.53
N SER A 186 30.42 15.96 -25.55
CA SER A 186 29.09 16.31 -26.04
C SER A 186 28.15 15.11 -26.03
N ILE A 187 26.84 15.36 -25.87
CA ILE A 187 25.80 14.31 -25.97
C ILE A 187 25.38 14.20 -27.43
N ARG A 188 25.73 13.09 -28.06
CA ARG A 188 25.30 12.76 -29.43
C ARG A 188 23.85 12.30 -29.48
N LYS A 189 23.50 11.39 -28.57
CA LYS A 189 22.16 10.81 -28.49
C LYS A 189 21.81 10.47 -27.05
N LEU A 190 20.60 10.80 -26.63
CA LEU A 190 20.05 10.42 -25.34
C LEU A 190 18.80 9.57 -25.57
N THR A 191 18.80 8.35 -25.05
CA THR A 191 17.66 7.43 -25.11
C THR A 191 17.18 7.15 -23.70
N PRO A 192 16.05 7.72 -23.27
CA PRO A 192 15.47 7.41 -21.97
C PRO A 192 15.15 5.92 -21.83
N ILE A 193 15.50 5.34 -20.68
CA ILE A 193 15.09 4.00 -20.27
C ILE A 193 13.74 4.16 -19.58
N GLN A 194 12.73 4.45 -20.40
CA GLN A 194 11.35 4.58 -20.00
C GLN A 194 10.44 3.95 -21.05
N MET A 195 9.33 3.39 -20.62
CA MET A 195 8.28 2.98 -21.54
C MET A 195 7.68 4.22 -22.25
N PRO A 196 7.26 4.11 -23.52
CA PRO A 196 6.47 5.15 -24.17
C PRO A 196 5.21 5.49 -23.38
N HIS A 197 4.59 6.63 -23.67
CA HIS A 197 3.36 7.11 -23.01
C HIS A 197 2.36 5.96 -22.81
N VAL A 198 1.94 5.75 -21.56
CA VAL A 198 0.88 4.79 -21.24
C VAL A 198 -0.46 5.31 -21.73
N ASP A 199 -1.15 4.50 -22.53
CA ASP A 199 -2.55 4.71 -22.84
C ASP A 199 -3.42 4.01 -21.79
N ILE A 200 -4.18 4.81 -21.04
CA ILE A 200 -5.06 4.32 -19.98
C ILE A 200 -6.28 3.61 -20.55
N ASP A 201 -6.75 3.96 -21.75
CA ASP A 201 -7.89 3.30 -22.37
C ASP A 201 -7.53 1.86 -22.77
N GLU A 202 -6.30 1.64 -23.23
CA GLU A 202 -5.79 0.29 -23.48
C GLU A 202 -5.66 -0.53 -22.19
N LEU A 203 -5.24 0.08 -21.08
CA LEU A 203 -5.25 -0.58 -19.77
C LEU A 203 -6.66 -1.01 -19.40
N LYS A 204 -7.64 -0.09 -19.50
CA LYS A 204 -9.04 -0.34 -19.18
C LYS A 204 -9.64 -1.43 -20.07
N GLN A 205 -9.29 -1.46 -21.35
CA GLN A 205 -9.74 -2.48 -22.28
C GLN A 205 -9.09 -3.85 -21.99
N GLY A 206 -7.78 -3.88 -21.76
CA GLY A 206 -7.04 -5.10 -21.41
C GLY A 206 -7.53 -5.72 -20.10
N ARG A 207 -7.84 -4.89 -19.10
CA ARG A 207 -8.41 -5.32 -17.80
C ARG A 207 -9.67 -6.18 -17.95
N LYS A 208 -10.50 -5.94 -18.97
CA LYS A 208 -11.76 -6.68 -19.20
C LYS A 208 -11.55 -8.16 -19.54
N ALA A 209 -10.35 -8.54 -19.97
CA ALA A 209 -10.03 -9.94 -20.30
C ALA A 209 -9.76 -10.82 -19.07
N PHE A 210 -9.66 -10.22 -17.88
CA PHE A 210 -9.26 -10.90 -16.64
C PHE A 210 -10.39 -10.91 -15.62
N THR A 211 -10.52 -12.00 -14.87
CA THR A 211 -11.31 -12.00 -13.64
C THR A 211 -10.61 -11.17 -12.55
N GLU A 212 -11.31 -10.87 -11.46
CA GLU A 212 -10.70 -10.22 -10.29
C GLU A 212 -9.51 -11.02 -9.75
N GLU A 213 -9.67 -12.32 -9.55
CA GLU A 213 -8.61 -13.18 -9.02
C GLU A 213 -7.39 -13.20 -9.95
N GLU A 214 -7.60 -13.37 -11.26
CA GLU A 214 -6.51 -13.32 -12.25
C GLU A 214 -5.80 -11.96 -12.24
N TRP A 215 -6.56 -10.87 -12.15
CA TRP A 215 -6.00 -9.52 -12.12
C TRP A 215 -5.17 -9.26 -10.86
N ILE A 216 -5.64 -9.71 -9.69
CA ILE A 216 -4.87 -9.67 -8.44
C ILE A 216 -3.54 -10.42 -8.62
N LYS A 217 -3.58 -11.61 -9.22
CA LYS A 217 -2.35 -12.38 -9.51
C LYS A 217 -1.40 -11.59 -10.42
N VAL A 218 -1.91 -10.96 -11.49
CA VAL A 218 -1.11 -10.12 -12.39
C VAL A 218 -0.46 -8.95 -11.64
N LEU A 219 -1.19 -8.22 -10.80
CA LEU A 219 -0.65 -7.11 -10.01
C LEU A 219 0.46 -7.59 -9.06
N LEU A 220 0.22 -8.69 -8.35
CA LEU A 220 1.20 -9.29 -7.43
C LEU A 220 2.46 -9.78 -8.16
N ARG A 221 2.31 -10.44 -9.32
CA ARG A 221 3.45 -10.82 -10.17
C ARG A 221 4.24 -9.61 -10.66
N SER A 222 3.55 -8.52 -10.99
CA SER A 222 4.17 -7.29 -11.47
C SER A 222 5.07 -6.64 -10.42
N ILE A 223 4.71 -6.76 -9.13
CA ILE A 223 5.56 -6.34 -8.00
C ILE A 223 6.56 -7.43 -7.54
N GLY A 224 6.63 -8.55 -8.26
CA GLY A 224 7.59 -9.64 -8.06
C GLY A 224 7.18 -10.72 -7.05
N MET A 225 5.92 -10.76 -6.61
CA MET A 225 5.40 -11.72 -5.63
C MET A 225 4.73 -12.92 -6.33
N GLU A 226 4.90 -14.12 -5.79
CA GLU A 226 4.25 -15.35 -6.28
C GLU A 226 2.86 -15.54 -5.63
N PRO A 227 1.75 -15.25 -6.31
CA PRO A 227 0.42 -15.18 -5.69
C PRO A 227 -0.04 -16.50 -5.09
N ASP A 228 0.39 -17.63 -5.66
CA ASP A 228 -0.02 -18.97 -5.23
C ASP A 228 0.66 -19.41 -3.92
N LYS A 229 1.66 -18.66 -3.42
CA LYS A 229 2.27 -18.87 -2.09
C LYS A 229 1.65 -18.03 -0.98
N PHE A 230 0.65 -17.22 -1.31
CA PHE A 230 -0.06 -16.36 -0.36
C PHE A 230 -1.53 -16.77 -0.26
N ASN A 231 -2.09 -16.71 0.95
CA ASN A 231 -3.54 -16.79 1.12
C ASN A 231 -4.22 -15.46 0.74
N ASP A 232 -5.54 -15.46 0.60
CA ASP A 232 -6.29 -14.27 0.16
C ASP A 232 -6.04 -13.05 1.05
N ARG A 233 -5.95 -13.26 2.36
CA ARG A 233 -5.65 -12.18 3.31
C ARG A 233 -4.29 -11.55 3.04
N GLU A 234 -3.25 -12.36 2.87
CA GLU A 234 -1.90 -11.90 2.56
C GLU A 234 -1.84 -11.16 1.22
N ARG A 235 -2.54 -11.66 0.18
CA ARG A 235 -2.64 -11.01 -1.13
C ARG A 235 -3.21 -9.59 -1.02
N TRP A 236 -4.31 -9.43 -0.29
CA TRP A 236 -4.93 -8.13 -0.04
C TRP A 236 -4.02 -7.17 0.74
N LEU A 237 -3.27 -7.66 1.73
CA LEU A 237 -2.30 -6.85 2.47
C LEU A 237 -1.12 -6.41 1.58
N LEU A 238 -0.68 -7.26 0.65
CA LEU A 238 0.35 -6.91 -0.33
C LEU A 238 -0.16 -5.85 -1.33
N LEU A 239 -1.42 -5.96 -1.77
CA LEU A 239 -2.07 -4.93 -2.59
C LEU A 239 -2.21 -3.59 -1.84
N ALA A 240 -2.52 -3.63 -0.54
CA ALA A 240 -2.63 -2.43 0.27
C ALA A 240 -1.33 -1.60 0.29
N ARG A 241 -0.16 -2.23 0.12
CA ARG A 241 1.14 -1.53 0.00
C ARG A 241 1.24 -0.68 -1.26
N MET A 242 0.45 -0.94 -2.30
CA MET A 242 0.43 -0.16 -3.53
C MET A 242 -0.44 1.11 -3.43
N LEU A 243 -1.31 1.20 -2.42
CA LEU A 243 -2.23 2.34 -2.24
C LEU A 243 -1.53 3.71 -2.22
N PRO A 244 -0.38 3.89 -1.53
CA PRO A 244 0.35 5.17 -1.55
C PRO A 244 0.81 5.61 -2.95
N LEU A 245 0.99 4.66 -3.87
CA LEU A 245 1.45 4.91 -5.24
C LEU A 245 0.30 5.35 -6.14
N VAL A 246 -0.91 4.84 -5.93
CA VAL A 246 -2.11 5.14 -6.75
C VAL A 246 -2.99 6.25 -6.18
N GLU A 247 -2.85 6.56 -4.88
CA GLU A 247 -3.59 7.62 -4.22
C GLU A 247 -2.75 8.84 -3.87
N ASN A 248 -3.37 10.02 -3.96
CA ASN A 248 -2.74 11.28 -3.59
C ASN A 248 -2.81 11.52 -2.08
N ASN A 249 -1.67 11.93 -1.50
CA ASN A 249 -1.55 12.25 -0.08
C ASN A 249 -2.11 11.13 0.81
N PHE A 250 -1.73 9.89 0.54
CA PHE A 250 -2.17 8.72 1.27
C PHE A 250 -1.15 8.32 2.35
N ASN A 251 -1.49 8.64 3.59
CA ASN A 251 -0.68 8.30 4.76
C ASN A 251 -0.86 6.83 5.18
N LEU A 252 0.19 6.02 5.06
CA LEU A 252 0.20 4.59 5.39
C LEU A 252 1.24 4.28 6.46
N CYS A 253 0.90 3.36 7.36
CA CYS A 253 1.83 2.79 8.30
C CYS A 253 1.86 1.26 8.15
N GLU A 254 3.06 0.68 8.07
CA GLU A 254 3.27 -0.76 8.13
C GLU A 254 4.33 -1.11 9.17
N LEU A 255 3.90 -1.83 10.20
CA LEU A 255 4.78 -2.31 11.27
C LEU A 255 4.68 -3.83 11.36
N GLY A 256 5.82 -4.51 11.37
CA GLY A 256 5.85 -5.97 11.37
C GLY A 256 7.26 -6.54 11.51
N PRO A 257 7.43 -7.87 11.50
CA PRO A 257 8.73 -8.52 11.62
C PRO A 257 9.66 -8.19 10.45
N ARG A 258 10.96 -8.43 10.65
CA ARG A 258 11.97 -8.29 9.59
C ARG A 258 11.73 -9.31 8.47
N SER A 259 12.21 -8.98 7.27
CA SER A 259 12.19 -9.85 6.08
C SER A 259 10.80 -10.13 5.50
N THR A 260 9.88 -9.18 5.59
CA THR A 260 8.55 -9.23 4.94
C THR A 260 8.45 -8.33 3.70
N GLY A 261 9.58 -7.80 3.21
CA GLY A 261 9.66 -6.97 2.00
C GLY A 261 9.02 -5.58 2.07
N LYS A 262 8.74 -5.06 3.28
CA LYS A 262 8.04 -3.77 3.52
C LYS A 262 8.63 -2.58 2.76
N SER A 263 9.96 -2.47 2.70
CA SER A 263 10.66 -1.36 2.04
C SER A 263 10.88 -1.59 0.54
N HIS A 264 10.71 -2.83 0.05
CA HIS A 264 11.05 -3.20 -1.33
C HIS A 264 10.16 -2.45 -2.34
N ILE A 265 8.87 -2.35 -2.05
CA ILE A 265 7.90 -1.73 -2.95
C ILE A 265 8.24 -0.25 -3.22
N TYR A 266 8.53 0.52 -2.17
CA TYR A 266 8.83 1.95 -2.29
C TYR A 266 10.24 2.26 -2.80
N LYS A 267 11.08 1.23 -2.91
CA LYS A 267 12.45 1.35 -3.42
C LYS A 267 12.57 0.93 -4.88
N GLU A 268 11.89 -0.14 -5.27
CA GLU A 268 12.16 -0.84 -6.53
C GLU A 268 11.00 -0.76 -7.53
N ILE A 269 9.76 -0.54 -7.08
CA ILE A 269 8.56 -0.70 -7.93
C ILE A 269 8.10 0.62 -8.59
N SER A 270 8.52 1.78 -8.08
CA SER A 270 8.21 3.06 -8.71
C SER A 270 9.45 3.95 -8.81
N PRO A 271 9.78 4.48 -10.00
CA PRO A 271 10.79 5.53 -10.13
C PRO A 271 10.31 6.86 -9.54
N ASN A 272 9.04 6.97 -9.12
CA ASN A 272 8.43 8.16 -8.52
C ASN A 272 8.26 8.02 -7.00
N SER A 273 8.91 7.04 -6.37
CA SER A 273 9.00 6.93 -4.91
C SER A 273 10.43 7.10 -4.40
N ILE A 274 10.57 7.69 -3.22
CA ILE A 274 11.84 7.79 -2.51
C ILE A 274 11.76 7.13 -1.14
N LEU A 275 12.76 6.30 -0.84
CA LEU A 275 12.95 5.70 0.48
C LEU A 275 14.00 6.50 1.26
N VAL A 276 13.57 7.14 2.34
CA VAL A 276 14.44 7.86 3.28
C VAL A 276 14.88 6.89 4.36
N SER A 277 16.13 6.43 4.28
CA SER A 277 16.75 5.53 5.26
C SER A 277 17.59 6.30 6.29
N GLY A 278 17.64 5.81 7.53
CA GLY A 278 18.55 6.32 8.57
C GLY A 278 18.01 7.48 9.42
N GLY A 279 16.71 7.78 9.32
CA GLY A 279 15.96 8.56 10.31
C GLY A 279 16.27 10.06 10.43
N GLN A 280 17.44 10.52 9.98
CA GLN A 280 17.81 11.93 10.00
C GLN A 280 17.31 12.64 8.76
N THR A 281 16.23 13.40 8.90
CA THR A 281 15.76 14.33 7.88
C THR A 281 15.64 15.75 8.45
N THR A 282 15.49 16.73 7.57
CA THR A 282 15.26 18.13 7.95
C THR A 282 13.98 18.62 7.30
N VAL A 283 13.35 19.63 7.90
CA VAL A 283 12.14 20.21 7.30
C VAL A 283 12.45 20.82 5.94
N ALA A 284 13.66 21.36 5.75
CA ALA A 284 14.11 21.89 4.46
C ALA A 284 14.19 20.82 3.36
N ASN A 285 14.72 19.63 3.69
CA ASN A 285 14.81 18.52 2.75
C ASN A 285 13.43 17.94 2.40
N LEU A 286 12.59 17.76 3.41
CA LEU A 286 11.28 17.14 3.21
C LEU A 286 10.28 18.07 2.54
N PHE A 287 10.21 19.35 2.96
CA PHE A 287 9.15 20.28 2.55
C PHE A 287 9.63 21.41 1.64
N TYR A 288 10.46 22.33 2.15
CA TYR A 288 10.85 23.51 1.37
C TYR A 288 12.10 24.21 1.88
N ASN A 289 13.12 24.34 1.04
CA ASN A 289 14.33 25.05 1.41
C ASN A 289 14.14 26.57 1.22
N MET A 290 14.09 27.33 2.33
CA MET A 290 13.90 28.79 2.27
C MET A 290 15.10 29.54 1.66
N GLY A 291 16.32 29.05 1.89
CA GLY A 291 17.54 29.68 1.35
C GLY A 291 17.67 29.52 -0.16
N ARG A 292 17.31 28.34 -0.68
CA ARG A 292 17.34 28.04 -2.12
C ARG A 292 16.01 28.27 -2.85
N LYS A 293 14.94 28.58 -2.13
CA LYS A 293 13.56 28.70 -2.65
C LYS A 293 13.10 27.47 -3.47
N THR A 294 13.49 26.28 -3.05
CA THR A 294 13.21 25.01 -3.75
C THR A 294 12.31 24.10 -2.92
N VAL A 295 11.39 23.40 -3.59
CA VAL A 295 10.52 22.41 -2.96
C VAL A 295 11.32 21.17 -2.61
N GLY A 296 11.02 20.61 -1.44
CA GLY A 296 11.62 19.38 -0.92
C GLY A 296 10.96 18.14 -1.51
N LEU A 297 11.27 16.99 -0.91
CA LEU A 297 10.85 15.68 -1.42
C LEU A 297 9.34 15.57 -1.68
N VAL A 298 8.49 16.13 -0.80
CA VAL A 298 7.02 15.99 -0.97
C VAL A 298 6.46 16.67 -2.22
N GLY A 299 7.18 17.60 -2.84
CA GLY A 299 6.75 18.21 -4.11
C GLY A 299 7.41 17.60 -5.35
N LEU A 300 8.32 16.64 -5.18
CA LEU A 300 9.07 16.02 -6.28
C LEU A 300 8.67 14.56 -6.51
N TRP A 301 8.17 13.88 -5.47
CA TRP A 301 7.88 12.44 -5.49
C TRP A 301 6.39 12.16 -5.29
N ASP A 302 5.90 11.05 -5.84
CA ASP A 302 4.52 10.60 -5.63
C ASP A 302 4.36 9.91 -4.25
N CYS A 303 5.44 9.35 -3.73
CA CYS A 303 5.48 8.70 -2.42
C CYS A 303 6.84 8.92 -1.74
N VAL A 304 6.79 9.37 -0.48
CA VAL A 304 7.95 9.49 0.41
C VAL A 304 7.81 8.45 1.52
N ALA A 305 8.64 7.42 1.48
CA ALA A 305 8.64 6.34 2.47
C ALA A 305 9.79 6.52 3.47
N PHE A 306 9.49 6.40 4.75
CA PHE A 306 10.45 6.40 5.84
C PHE A 306 10.68 4.95 6.28
N ASP A 307 11.90 4.46 6.05
CA ASP A 307 12.33 3.18 6.60
C ASP A 307 12.83 3.36 8.03
N GLU A 308 12.65 2.33 8.85
CA GLU A 308 13.01 2.33 10.27
C GLU A 308 12.43 3.54 11.02
N VAL A 309 11.10 3.62 11.12
CA VAL A 309 10.39 4.75 11.76
C VAL A 309 10.92 5.14 13.14
N ALA A 310 11.44 4.18 13.92
CA ALA A 310 12.06 4.41 15.23
C ALA A 310 13.24 5.40 15.18
N GLY A 311 13.92 5.51 14.04
CA GLY A 311 15.04 6.42 13.83
C GLY A 311 14.64 7.83 13.44
N ILE A 312 13.36 8.10 13.13
CA ILE A 312 12.92 9.42 12.66
C ILE A 312 13.22 10.49 13.71
N HIS A 313 14.09 11.43 13.37
CA HIS A 313 14.41 12.58 14.20
C HIS A 313 14.52 13.84 13.36
N PHE A 314 13.69 14.83 13.69
CA PHE A 314 13.75 16.16 13.07
C PHE A 314 14.68 17.05 13.87
N LYS A 315 15.67 17.64 13.20
CA LYS A 315 16.52 18.68 13.82
C LYS A 315 15.71 19.92 14.19
N ASP A 316 14.67 20.21 13.44
CA ASP A 316 13.79 21.36 13.64
C ASP A 316 12.56 20.95 14.48
N LYS A 317 12.26 21.68 15.55
CA LYS A 317 11.12 21.38 16.45
C LYS A 317 9.76 21.43 15.76
N ASP A 318 9.64 22.21 14.69
CA ASP A 318 8.37 22.41 13.97
C ASP A 318 8.09 21.32 12.91
N GLY A 319 9.01 20.37 12.71
CA GLY A 319 8.91 19.39 11.63
C GLY A 319 7.68 18.49 11.70
N ILE A 320 7.35 18.02 12.90
CA ILE A 320 6.16 17.20 13.14
C ILE A 320 4.88 18.01 12.92
N GLN A 321 4.87 19.30 13.29
CA GLN A 321 3.71 20.16 13.10
C GLN A 321 3.42 20.39 11.60
N ILE A 322 4.44 20.72 10.82
CA ILE A 322 4.32 20.88 9.36
C ILE A 322 3.87 19.57 8.70
N MET A 323 4.40 18.44 9.18
CA MET A 323 3.98 17.12 8.72
C MET A 323 2.50 16.85 9.01
N LYS A 324 2.01 17.21 10.20
CA LYS A 324 0.58 17.11 10.53
C LYS A 324 -0.27 17.94 9.57
N ASP A 325 0.10 19.18 9.29
CA ASP A 325 -0.66 20.04 8.39
C ASP A 325 -0.70 19.42 6.98
N TYR A 326 0.46 19.00 6.46
CA TYR A 326 0.57 18.32 5.16
C TYR A 326 -0.23 17.02 5.06
N MET A 327 -0.15 16.16 6.08
CA MET A 327 -0.87 14.89 6.10
C MET A 327 -2.40 15.07 6.14
N ALA A 328 -2.89 16.23 6.59
CA ALA A 328 -4.33 16.51 6.62
C ALA A 328 -4.85 17.15 5.33
N SER A 329 -4.11 18.08 4.72
CA SER A 329 -4.59 18.88 3.60
C SER A 329 -3.90 18.61 2.26
N GLY A 330 -2.79 17.87 2.24
CA GLY A 330 -1.90 17.81 1.07
C GLY A 330 -1.19 19.13 0.79
N SER A 331 -1.20 20.07 1.73
CA SER A 331 -0.56 21.37 1.60
C SER A 331 0.19 21.74 2.87
N PHE A 332 1.21 22.59 2.75
CA PHE A 332 1.94 23.08 3.91
C PHE A 332 2.24 24.58 3.76
N ALA A 333 2.17 25.29 4.87
CA ALA A 333 2.53 26.70 4.93
C ALA A 333 4.00 26.82 5.38
N ARG A 334 4.82 27.50 4.56
CA ARG A 334 6.19 27.87 4.97
C ARG A 334 6.57 29.23 4.42
N GLY A 335 6.73 30.21 5.32
CA GLY A 335 6.95 31.60 4.93
C GLY A 335 5.61 32.32 4.66
N LYS A 336 5.47 32.97 3.51
CA LYS A 336 4.26 33.75 3.14
C LYS A 336 3.30 33.01 2.18
N GLU A 337 3.67 31.81 1.71
CA GLU A 337 2.91 31.08 0.69
C GLU A 337 2.59 29.66 1.17
N GLU A 338 1.38 29.22 0.88
CA GLU A 338 0.95 27.84 1.00
C GLU A 338 1.37 27.07 -0.25
N LYS A 339 1.93 25.87 -0.08
CA LYS A 339 2.35 25.00 -1.18
C LYS A 339 1.59 23.68 -1.12
N ALA A 340 0.89 23.36 -2.20
CA ALA A 340 0.26 22.07 -2.39
C ALA A 340 1.28 21.05 -2.93
N ALA A 341 1.13 19.79 -2.50
CA ALA A 341 1.91 18.66 -2.96
C ALA A 341 1.04 17.38 -2.91
N SER A 342 1.37 16.39 -3.74
CA SER A 342 0.57 15.17 -3.88
C SER A 342 1.19 13.94 -3.22
N ALA A 343 2.43 14.04 -2.72
CA ALA A 343 3.17 12.91 -2.19
C ALA A 343 2.44 12.20 -1.04
N SER A 344 2.35 10.88 -1.13
CA SER A 344 1.93 10.02 -0.04
C SER A 344 3.05 9.85 0.98
N MET A 345 2.71 9.70 2.26
CA MET A 345 3.69 9.45 3.33
C MET A 345 3.56 8.01 3.82
N VAL A 346 4.65 7.26 3.77
CA VAL A 346 4.68 5.88 4.24
C VAL A 346 5.66 5.71 5.39
N PHE A 347 5.21 5.04 6.44
CA PHE A 347 6.00 4.80 7.64
C PHE A 347 6.20 3.29 7.82
N VAL A 348 7.42 2.81 7.58
CA VAL A 348 7.80 1.40 7.67
C VAL A 348 8.64 1.15 8.92
N GLY A 349 8.26 0.15 9.71
CA GLY A 349 8.95 -0.15 10.95
C GLY A 349 8.96 -1.62 11.33
N ASN A 350 9.80 -1.92 12.31
CA ASN A 350 9.92 -3.26 12.86
C ASN A 350 9.23 -3.35 14.21
N ILE A 351 8.45 -4.43 14.39
CA ILE A 351 7.92 -4.82 15.68
C ILE A 351 8.86 -5.87 16.28
N ASN A 352 9.43 -5.57 17.44
CA ASN A 352 10.41 -6.43 18.13
C ASN A 352 9.78 -7.29 19.24
N GLN A 353 8.51 -7.08 19.56
CA GLN A 353 7.77 -7.78 20.61
C GLN A 353 6.53 -8.44 20.01
N SER A 354 5.97 -9.48 20.62
CA SER A 354 4.71 -10.06 20.14
C SER A 354 3.57 -9.03 20.21
N VAL A 355 2.66 -9.08 19.23
CA VAL A 355 1.49 -8.19 19.13
C VAL A 355 0.64 -8.25 20.41
N ASP A 356 0.44 -9.44 20.98
CA ASP A 356 -0.31 -9.64 22.23
C ASP A 356 0.28 -8.87 23.42
N VAL A 357 1.62 -8.76 23.48
CA VAL A 357 2.31 -8.01 24.52
C VAL A 357 2.10 -6.52 24.29
N LEU A 358 2.31 -6.01 23.07
CA LEU A 358 2.11 -4.59 22.75
C LEU A 358 0.67 -4.13 23.01
N LEU A 359 -0.31 -4.96 22.65
CA LEU A 359 -1.73 -4.71 22.92
C LEU A 359 -2.06 -4.71 24.43
N LYS A 360 -1.24 -5.31 25.29
CA LYS A 360 -1.39 -5.26 26.75
C LYS A 360 -0.56 -4.16 27.42
N THR A 361 0.65 -3.88 26.94
CA THR A 361 1.62 -3.02 27.63
C THR A 361 1.71 -1.61 27.07
N SER A 362 1.53 -1.39 25.76
CA SER A 362 1.69 -0.07 25.13
C SER A 362 0.71 0.18 23.98
N SER A 363 1.16 0.29 22.73
CA SER A 363 0.28 0.43 21.55
C SER A 363 0.95 -0.19 20.32
N LEU A 364 0.19 -0.42 19.26
CA LEU A 364 0.77 -0.87 17.98
C LEU A 364 1.64 0.21 17.31
N PHE A 365 1.64 1.45 17.80
CA PHE A 365 2.50 2.54 17.34
C PHE A 365 3.78 2.72 18.19
N ASP A 366 4.01 1.84 19.17
CA ASP A 366 5.22 1.83 20.02
C ASP A 366 6.56 1.94 19.25
N PRO A 367 6.72 1.37 18.03
CA PRO A 367 7.94 1.54 17.26
C PRO A 367 8.23 2.97 16.79
N PHE A 368 7.27 3.90 16.82
CA PHE A 368 7.53 5.30 16.48
C PHE A 368 8.33 6.00 17.58
N PRO A 369 9.05 7.09 17.24
CA PRO A 369 9.65 7.96 18.23
C PRO A 369 8.56 8.52 19.17
N PRO A 370 8.82 8.71 20.48
CA PRO A 370 7.80 9.15 21.43
C PRO A 370 7.05 10.42 21.01
N GLU A 371 7.73 11.36 20.35
CA GLU A 371 7.18 12.62 19.83
C GLU A 371 6.09 12.41 18.76
N MET A 372 6.05 11.24 18.10
CA MET A 372 5.08 10.87 17.08
C MET A 372 4.16 9.73 17.54
N GLY A 373 4.73 8.70 18.17
CA GLY A 373 4.01 7.49 18.61
C GLY A 373 3.03 7.71 19.77
N THR A 374 3.07 8.88 20.42
CA THR A 374 2.10 9.29 21.45
C THR A 374 1.30 10.54 21.05
N ASP A 375 1.59 11.17 19.91
CA ASP A 375 0.84 12.33 19.40
C ASP A 375 -0.42 11.82 18.68
N THR A 376 -1.56 11.86 19.37
CA THR A 376 -2.85 11.43 18.82
C THR A 376 -3.26 12.23 17.58
N ALA A 377 -2.89 13.51 17.49
CA ALA A 377 -3.19 14.32 16.32
C ALA A 377 -2.37 13.88 15.10
N PHE A 378 -1.11 13.47 15.29
CA PHE A 378 -0.30 12.87 14.24
C PHE A 378 -0.88 11.52 13.78
N LEU A 379 -1.10 10.61 14.73
CA LEU A 379 -1.58 9.25 14.45
C LEU A 379 -2.97 9.22 13.79
N ASP A 380 -3.86 10.15 14.15
CA ASP A 380 -5.20 10.26 13.55
C ASP A 380 -5.19 10.65 12.07
N ARG A 381 -4.05 11.11 11.54
CA ARG A 381 -3.86 11.39 10.11
C ARG A 381 -3.35 10.19 9.31
N ILE A 382 -3.07 9.06 9.95
CA ILE A 382 -2.72 7.80 9.26
C ILE A 382 -4.01 7.19 8.71
N HIS A 383 -4.13 7.06 7.39
CA HIS A 383 -5.34 6.49 6.78
C HIS A 383 -5.39 4.98 6.93
N CYS A 384 -4.24 4.30 6.80
CA CYS A 384 -4.15 2.85 6.74
C CYS A 384 -3.04 2.33 7.66
N TYR A 385 -3.36 1.32 8.47
CA TYR A 385 -2.39 0.53 9.21
C TYR A 385 -2.38 -0.91 8.66
N ILE A 386 -1.31 -1.28 7.96
CA ILE A 386 -1.07 -2.65 7.49
C ILE A 386 -0.48 -3.48 8.65
N PRO A 387 -1.13 -4.58 9.07
CA PRO A 387 -0.62 -5.50 10.07
C PRO A 387 0.51 -6.35 9.48
N GLY A 388 1.72 -5.80 9.43
CA GLY A 388 2.87 -6.45 8.79
C GLY A 388 3.27 -7.80 9.42
N TRP A 389 2.76 -8.13 10.61
CA TRP A 389 2.91 -9.44 11.25
C TRP A 389 2.05 -10.55 10.66
N GLU A 390 1.00 -10.21 9.90
CA GLU A 390 0.20 -11.19 9.15
C GLU A 390 0.88 -11.59 7.83
N ILE A 391 1.85 -10.79 7.35
CA ILE A 391 2.61 -11.10 6.13
C ILE A 391 3.77 -12.04 6.49
N PRO A 392 3.91 -13.19 5.80
CA PRO A 392 4.94 -14.16 6.10
C PRO A 392 6.34 -13.60 5.79
N LYS A 393 7.35 -14.16 6.45
CA LYS A 393 8.74 -13.87 6.09
C LYS A 393 9.04 -14.47 4.73
N PHE A 394 9.50 -13.64 3.81
CA PHE A 394 9.75 -14.05 2.44
C PHE A 394 10.89 -15.06 2.34
N ARG A 395 10.68 -16.04 1.48
CA ARG A 395 11.62 -17.08 1.06
C ARG A 395 11.68 -17.06 -0.48
N PRO A 396 12.70 -17.67 -1.12
CA PRO A 396 12.81 -17.68 -2.58
C PRO A 396 11.53 -18.06 -3.33
N GLU A 397 10.76 -19.02 -2.80
CA GLU A 397 9.47 -19.47 -3.36
C GLU A 397 8.36 -18.40 -3.39
N HIS A 398 8.47 -17.33 -2.60
CA HIS A 398 7.48 -16.24 -2.56
C HIS A 398 7.69 -15.22 -3.69
N PHE A 399 8.74 -15.36 -4.49
CA PHE A 399 9.00 -14.47 -5.60
C PHE A 399 8.63 -15.16 -6.91
N THR A 400 7.84 -14.51 -7.75
CA THR A 400 7.33 -15.14 -8.97
C THR A 400 8.38 -15.29 -10.06
N ASP A 401 8.31 -16.38 -10.82
CA ASP A 401 9.12 -16.61 -12.01
C ASP A 401 8.33 -16.38 -13.32
N ASP A 402 7.04 -16.07 -13.20
CA ASP A 402 6.12 -15.86 -14.32
C ASP A 402 6.21 -14.44 -14.93
N TYR A 403 5.40 -14.21 -15.96
CA TYR A 403 5.18 -12.89 -16.54
C TYR A 403 4.43 -11.95 -15.58
N GLY A 404 4.90 -10.71 -15.52
CA GLY A 404 4.18 -9.58 -14.92
C GLY A 404 4.46 -8.31 -15.71
N PHE A 405 3.78 -7.21 -15.38
CA PHE A 405 4.05 -5.93 -16.02
C PHE A 405 5.50 -5.49 -15.80
N ILE A 406 6.06 -4.84 -16.82
CA ILE A 406 7.28 -4.06 -16.68
C ILE A 406 7.05 -3.00 -15.61
N THR A 407 7.98 -2.89 -14.67
CA THR A 407 7.88 -2.02 -13.49
C THR A 407 7.62 -0.57 -13.86
N ASP A 408 8.25 -0.09 -14.94
CA ASP A 408 8.02 1.27 -15.43
C ASP A 408 6.61 1.45 -15.99
N TYR A 409 6.09 0.47 -16.76
CA TYR A 409 4.69 0.48 -17.24
C TYR A 409 3.70 0.50 -16.06
N LEU A 410 3.93 -0.34 -15.06
CA LEU A 410 3.14 -0.38 -13.83
C LEU A 410 3.12 0.98 -13.12
N ALA A 411 4.30 1.58 -12.93
CA ALA A 411 4.42 2.86 -12.23
C ALA A 411 3.75 4.01 -13.01
N GLU A 412 3.87 4.03 -14.33
CA GLU A 412 3.25 5.04 -15.18
C GLU A 412 1.72 4.97 -15.13
N PHE A 413 1.13 3.78 -15.31
CA PHE A 413 -0.33 3.70 -15.31
C PHE A 413 -0.90 3.99 -13.92
N ILE A 414 -0.23 3.56 -12.85
CA ILE A 414 -0.61 3.88 -11.48
C ILE A 414 -0.59 5.39 -11.27
N ARG A 415 0.44 6.08 -11.78
CA ARG A 415 0.57 7.54 -11.70
C ARG A 415 -0.55 8.25 -12.46
N GLU A 416 -0.92 7.77 -13.64
CA GLU A 416 -2.05 8.33 -14.40
C GLU A 416 -3.38 8.13 -13.67
N LEU A 417 -3.60 6.96 -13.06
CA LEU A 417 -4.81 6.70 -12.25
C LEU A 417 -4.93 7.62 -11.02
N ARG A 418 -3.83 8.22 -10.53
CA ARG A 418 -3.89 9.24 -9.46
C ARG A 418 -4.71 10.48 -9.84
N LYS A 419 -4.96 10.72 -11.13
CA LYS A 419 -5.75 11.86 -11.62
C LYS A 419 -7.26 11.63 -11.51
N GLU A 420 -7.69 10.37 -11.39
CA GLU A 420 -9.08 9.99 -11.24
C GLU A 420 -9.50 10.00 -9.76
N GLN A 421 -10.81 10.04 -9.47
CA GLN A 421 -11.36 9.94 -8.12
C GLN A 421 -12.62 9.08 -8.16
N HIS A 422 -12.62 8.03 -7.33
CA HIS A 422 -13.67 7.02 -7.20
C HIS A 422 -14.07 6.79 -5.73
N GLY A 423 -13.72 7.70 -4.82
CA GLY A 423 -13.98 7.55 -3.38
C GLY A 423 -15.46 7.69 -2.98
N ASP A 424 -16.31 8.22 -3.85
CA ASP A 424 -17.78 8.33 -3.70
C ASP A 424 -18.55 7.12 -4.23
N GLU A 425 -17.86 6.20 -4.91
CA GLU A 425 -18.46 4.99 -5.49
C GLU A 425 -19.14 4.09 -4.46
N LEU A 426 -18.64 4.05 -3.22
CA LEU A 426 -19.27 3.31 -2.13
C LEU A 426 -20.69 3.79 -1.82
N ASP A 427 -21.01 5.07 -2.07
CA ASP A 427 -22.32 5.66 -1.76
C ASP A 427 -23.43 5.14 -2.67
N LYS A 428 -23.09 4.47 -3.77
CA LYS A 428 -24.05 3.80 -4.66
C LYS A 428 -24.77 2.65 -3.95
N TYR A 429 -24.08 1.93 -3.05
CA TYR A 429 -24.58 0.71 -2.44
C TYR A 429 -24.56 0.72 -0.91
N PHE A 430 -23.71 1.55 -0.29
CA PHE A 430 -23.45 1.52 1.15
C PHE A 430 -23.45 2.92 1.75
N ARG A 431 -23.73 3.00 3.05
CA ARG A 431 -23.53 4.19 3.88
C ARG A 431 -22.65 3.87 5.07
N LEU A 432 -21.65 4.69 5.36
CA LEU A 432 -20.80 4.50 6.53
C LEU A 432 -21.58 4.72 7.84
N GLY A 433 -21.23 3.94 8.86
CA GLY A 433 -21.81 4.00 10.20
C GLY A 433 -21.54 5.31 10.93
N LYS A 434 -22.32 5.58 11.98
CA LYS A 434 -22.30 6.86 12.71
C LYS A 434 -21.04 7.09 13.55
N ASN A 435 -20.30 6.03 13.87
CA ASN A 435 -19.10 6.10 14.69
C ASN A 435 -17.85 6.53 13.90
N LEU A 436 -17.95 6.68 12.57
CA LEU A 436 -16.88 7.22 11.76
C LEU A 436 -16.92 8.75 11.78
N ASN A 437 -15.85 9.39 12.26
CA ASN A 437 -15.73 10.84 12.13
C ASN A 437 -15.32 11.24 10.69
N GLN A 438 -15.16 12.54 10.43
CA GLN A 438 -14.79 13.02 9.10
C GLN A 438 -13.43 12.49 8.62
N ARG A 439 -12.43 12.37 9.50
CA ARG A 439 -11.11 11.81 9.14
C ARG A 439 -11.18 10.31 8.88
N ASP A 440 -11.97 9.59 9.66
CA ASP A 440 -12.25 8.16 9.44
C ASP A 440 -12.92 7.95 8.07
N THR A 441 -13.91 8.79 7.75
CA THR A 441 -14.59 8.78 6.45
C THR A 441 -13.61 9.07 5.31
N ILE A 442 -12.76 10.09 5.43
CA ILE A 442 -11.74 10.41 4.41
C ILE A 442 -10.78 9.24 4.22
N ALA A 443 -10.30 8.62 5.31
CA ALA A 443 -9.39 7.48 5.23
C ALA A 443 -10.02 6.28 4.51
N VAL A 444 -11.25 5.92 4.85
CA VAL A 444 -11.99 4.81 4.22
C VAL A 444 -12.25 5.10 2.74
N ARG A 445 -12.65 6.33 2.40
CA ARG A 445 -12.87 6.75 1.01
C ARG A 445 -11.59 6.72 0.19
N LYS A 446 -10.47 7.22 0.72
CA LYS A 446 -9.17 7.15 0.04
C LYS A 446 -8.72 5.70 -0.17
N MET A 447 -8.91 4.80 0.80
CA MET A 447 -8.59 3.39 0.61
C MET A 447 -9.48 2.73 -0.45
N THR A 448 -10.78 3.03 -0.41
CA THR A 448 -11.74 2.53 -1.40
C THR A 448 -11.38 3.01 -2.80
N ASP A 449 -11.08 4.30 -2.96
CA ASP A 449 -10.61 4.91 -4.22
C ASP A 449 -9.37 4.19 -4.76
N GLY A 450 -8.35 4.02 -3.91
CA GLY A 450 -7.10 3.38 -4.33
C GLY A 450 -7.27 1.91 -4.71
N PHE A 451 -8.10 1.16 -3.99
CA PHE A 451 -8.39 -0.23 -4.35
C PHE A 451 -9.21 -0.33 -5.65
N ILE A 452 -10.20 0.55 -5.86
CA ILE A 452 -10.96 0.59 -7.12
C ILE A 452 -10.02 0.89 -8.29
N LYS A 453 -9.15 1.90 -8.18
CA LYS A 453 -8.17 2.22 -9.24
C LYS A 453 -7.27 1.04 -9.57
N LEU A 454 -6.81 0.29 -8.56
CA LEU A 454 -5.93 -0.86 -8.78
C LEU A 454 -6.67 -2.06 -9.37
N LEU A 455 -7.82 -2.44 -8.80
CA LEU A 455 -8.53 -3.68 -9.12
C LEU A 455 -9.50 -3.54 -10.27
N TYR A 456 -10.07 -2.35 -10.44
CA TYR A 456 -11.11 -2.03 -11.41
C TYR A 456 -10.80 -0.69 -12.12
N PRO A 457 -9.62 -0.53 -12.75
CA PRO A 457 -9.29 0.70 -13.46
C PRO A 457 -10.31 1.04 -14.57
N ASN A 458 -11.03 0.04 -15.07
CA ASN A 458 -12.13 0.17 -16.04
C ASN A 458 -13.47 0.65 -15.44
N GLY A 459 -13.58 0.76 -14.12
CA GLY A 459 -14.81 1.17 -13.42
C GLY A 459 -15.93 0.11 -13.44
N GLU A 460 -15.64 -1.13 -13.80
CA GLU A 460 -16.63 -2.23 -13.83
C GLU A 460 -16.39 -3.17 -12.65
N TYR A 461 -17.28 -3.15 -11.66
CA TYR A 461 -17.30 -4.04 -10.49
C TYR A 461 -18.72 -4.32 -10.02
N THR A 462 -18.90 -5.41 -9.27
CA THR A 462 -20.18 -5.73 -8.62
C THR A 462 -20.28 -5.09 -7.23
N LYS A 463 -21.48 -5.11 -6.65
CA LYS A 463 -21.73 -4.65 -5.28
C LYS A 463 -20.90 -5.44 -4.26
N GLU A 464 -20.77 -6.75 -4.45
CA GLU A 464 -20.05 -7.66 -3.56
C GLU A 464 -18.55 -7.36 -3.56
N GLN A 465 -17.98 -7.10 -4.75
CA GLN A 465 -16.58 -6.72 -4.91
C GLN A 465 -16.27 -5.38 -4.22
N LEU A 466 -17.18 -4.41 -4.36
CA LEU A 466 -17.05 -3.14 -3.63
C LEU A 466 -17.20 -3.33 -2.12
N GLU A 467 -18.07 -4.24 -1.67
CA GLU A 467 -18.23 -4.59 -0.25
C GLU A 467 -16.94 -5.19 0.34
N GLU A 468 -16.22 -6.01 -0.43
CA GLU A 468 -14.93 -6.57 -0.01
C GLU A 468 -13.87 -5.48 0.19
N ILE A 469 -13.75 -4.55 -0.76
CA ILE A 469 -12.90 -3.35 -0.64
C ILE A 469 -13.29 -2.52 0.59
N LEU A 470 -14.59 -2.33 0.82
CA LEU A 470 -15.10 -1.54 1.94
C LEU A 470 -14.74 -2.19 3.28
N LYS A 471 -14.89 -3.51 3.40
CA LYS A 471 -14.55 -4.27 4.62
C LYS A 471 -13.09 -4.11 4.99
N ILE A 472 -12.17 -4.33 4.05
CA ILE A 472 -10.74 -4.19 4.33
C ILE A 472 -10.37 -2.73 4.64
N SER A 473 -10.96 -1.77 3.93
CA SER A 473 -10.74 -0.34 4.19
C SER A 473 -11.17 0.07 5.60
N LEU A 474 -12.35 -0.37 6.04
CA LEU A 474 -12.84 -0.15 7.40
C LEU A 474 -11.94 -0.80 8.44
N GLU A 475 -11.50 -2.02 8.21
CA GLU A 475 -10.63 -2.74 9.13
C GLU A 475 -9.29 -2.03 9.35
N MET A 476 -8.62 -1.64 8.25
CA MET A 476 -7.32 -0.97 8.31
C MET A 476 -7.40 0.38 9.02
N ARG A 477 -8.47 1.17 8.80
CA ARG A 477 -8.67 2.43 9.52
C ARG A 477 -9.10 2.19 10.97
N ARG A 478 -9.95 1.20 11.24
CA ARG A 478 -10.36 0.85 12.61
C ARG A 478 -9.15 0.51 13.46
N ARG A 479 -8.15 -0.20 12.92
CA ARG A 479 -6.90 -0.51 13.62
C ARG A 479 -6.20 0.75 14.14
N VAL A 480 -6.13 1.83 13.34
CA VAL A 480 -5.62 3.13 13.79
C VAL A 480 -6.47 3.69 14.93
N LYS A 481 -7.79 3.67 14.78
CA LYS A 481 -8.74 4.22 15.77
C LYS A 481 -8.67 3.50 17.11
N GLU A 482 -8.54 2.18 17.11
CA GLU A 482 -8.40 1.37 18.34
C GLU A 482 -7.12 1.76 19.12
N GLN A 483 -6.03 2.08 18.42
CA GLN A 483 -4.83 2.58 19.09
C GLN A 483 -5.00 4.01 19.63
N LEU A 484 -5.70 4.87 18.89
CA LEU A 484 -6.02 6.22 19.36
C LEU A 484 -6.91 6.19 20.62
N LYS A 485 -7.89 5.29 20.68
CA LYS A 485 -8.69 5.02 21.88
C LYS A 485 -7.82 4.61 23.06
N LYS A 486 -6.80 3.78 22.82
CA LYS A 486 -5.88 3.35 23.86
C LYS A 486 -5.01 4.49 24.39
N LEU A 487 -4.57 5.40 23.51
CA LEU A 487 -3.67 6.51 23.85
C LEU A 487 -4.41 7.76 24.39
N GLY A 488 -5.50 8.16 23.73
CA GLY A 488 -6.28 9.36 24.03
C GLY A 488 -7.56 9.11 24.85
N GLY A 489 -7.88 7.85 25.17
CA GLY A 489 -9.00 7.49 26.03
C GLY A 489 -10.37 7.89 25.45
N MET A 490 -11.17 8.60 26.24
CA MET A 490 -12.56 8.94 25.91
C MET A 490 -12.70 9.85 24.69
N GLU A 491 -11.65 10.54 24.23
CA GLU A 491 -11.70 11.36 23.01
C GLU A 491 -11.95 10.49 21.75
N PHE A 492 -11.53 9.22 21.77
CA PHE A 492 -11.59 8.32 20.63
C PHE A 492 -12.45 7.06 20.89
N TYR A 493 -13.49 7.17 21.72
CA TYR A 493 -14.34 6.03 22.11
C TYR A 493 -15.15 5.42 20.96
N ASP A 494 -15.43 6.21 19.92
CA ASP A 494 -16.16 5.79 18.72
C ASP A 494 -15.29 4.91 17.79
N VAL A 495 -15.16 3.63 18.16
CA VAL A 495 -14.36 2.62 17.42
C VAL A 495 -15.18 1.55 16.70
N ASN A 496 -16.51 1.53 16.93
CA ASN A 496 -17.41 0.53 16.36
C ASN A 496 -17.71 0.87 14.90
N PHE A 497 -16.76 0.60 14.02
CA PHE A 497 -16.90 0.88 12.60
C PHE A 497 -17.91 -0.08 11.96
N SER A 498 -18.84 0.50 11.21
CA SER A 498 -19.88 -0.22 10.49
C SER A 498 -20.17 0.41 9.14
N TYR A 499 -20.90 -0.32 8.30
CA TYR A 499 -21.53 0.19 7.10
C TYR A 499 -22.95 -0.38 7.00
N ILE A 500 -23.81 0.34 6.30
CA ILE A 500 -25.22 0.03 6.11
C ILE A 500 -25.43 -0.25 4.63
N ASP A 501 -25.97 -1.41 4.31
CA ASP A 501 -26.40 -1.76 2.96
C ASP A 501 -27.67 -0.97 2.60
N LEU A 502 -27.67 -0.26 1.47
CA LEU A 502 -28.79 0.59 1.07
C LEU A 502 -30.01 -0.19 0.54
N ASP A 503 -29.82 -1.43 0.10
CA ASP A 503 -30.91 -2.28 -0.38
C ASP A 503 -31.59 -3.02 0.77
N THR A 504 -30.81 -3.54 1.72
CA THR A 504 -31.34 -4.34 2.84
C THR A 504 -31.55 -3.56 4.13
N PHE A 505 -30.96 -2.37 4.24
CA PHE A 505 -30.86 -1.56 5.47
C PHE A 505 -30.16 -2.27 6.63
N GLU A 506 -29.44 -3.36 6.36
CA GLU A 506 -28.66 -4.09 7.36
C GLU A 506 -27.39 -3.31 7.71
N GLU A 507 -27.16 -3.07 9.00
CA GLU A 507 -25.91 -2.51 9.51
C GLU A 507 -24.93 -3.64 9.87
N ARG A 508 -23.76 -3.65 9.22
CA ARG A 508 -22.71 -4.64 9.41
C ARG A 508 -21.49 -4.01 10.07
N TYR A 509 -21.04 -4.58 11.18
CA TYR A 509 -19.87 -4.11 11.94
C TYR A 509 -18.59 -4.82 11.47
N VAL A 510 -17.48 -4.08 11.38
CA VAL A 510 -16.16 -4.59 10.97
C VAL A 510 -15.22 -4.59 12.16
N SER A 511 -14.77 -5.76 12.60
CA SER A 511 -13.81 -5.94 13.70
C SER A 511 -12.37 -6.05 13.22
N VAL A 512 -11.40 -5.81 14.10
CA VAL A 512 -9.98 -6.08 13.84
C VAL A 512 -9.55 -7.44 14.43
N PRO A 513 -8.78 -8.28 13.72
CA PRO A 513 -8.41 -9.63 14.18
C PRO A 513 -7.63 -9.65 15.49
N GLU A 514 -6.80 -8.63 15.73
CA GLU A 514 -5.90 -8.57 16.89
C GLU A 514 -6.62 -8.19 18.18
N GLN A 515 -7.87 -7.74 18.07
CA GLN A 515 -8.78 -7.64 19.21
C GLN A 515 -9.51 -8.97 19.51
N GLY A 516 -9.22 -10.05 18.77
CA GLY A 516 -9.92 -11.32 18.84
C GLY A 516 -9.50 -12.30 19.94
N SER A 517 -10.52 -12.87 20.61
CA SER A 517 -10.57 -14.18 21.30
C SER A 517 -9.89 -14.37 22.67
N GLY A 518 -9.26 -13.36 23.26
CA GLY A 518 -8.72 -13.47 24.62
C GLY A 518 -9.71 -13.21 25.76
N LYS A 519 -10.91 -12.68 25.45
CA LYS A 519 -11.94 -12.32 26.43
C LYS A 519 -13.12 -13.27 26.28
N LEU A 520 -13.59 -13.78 27.42
CA LEU A 520 -14.79 -14.64 27.50
C LEU A 520 -16.06 -13.90 27.02
N ILE A 521 -16.04 -12.56 27.05
CA ILE A 521 -17.12 -11.70 26.57
C ILE A 521 -16.57 -10.91 25.37
N PRO A 522 -17.17 -11.06 24.17
CA PRO A 522 -16.81 -10.25 23.01
C PRO A 522 -17.00 -8.75 23.31
N GLU A 523 -16.11 -7.91 22.80
CA GLU A 523 -16.31 -6.46 22.86
C GLU A 523 -17.33 -5.99 21.82
N GLY A 524 -18.25 -5.13 22.23
CA GLY A 524 -19.32 -4.61 21.37
C GLY A 524 -20.71 -4.77 22.00
N ILE A 525 -21.71 -4.26 21.29
CA ILE A 525 -23.11 -4.51 21.63
C ILE A 525 -23.46 -5.92 21.16
N CYS A 526 -23.95 -6.77 22.07
CA CYS A 526 -24.33 -8.15 21.74
C CYS A 526 -25.64 -8.17 20.94
N ASN A 527 -25.92 -9.25 20.22
CA ASN A 527 -27.22 -9.37 19.55
C ASN A 527 -28.35 -9.51 20.60
N PRO A 528 -29.59 -9.06 20.30
CA PRO A 528 -30.74 -9.32 21.17
C PRO A 528 -30.83 -10.79 21.58
N GLY A 529 -31.01 -11.04 22.88
CA GLY A 529 -31.05 -12.37 23.47
C GLY A 529 -29.71 -12.94 23.90
N GLN A 530 -28.59 -12.26 23.64
CA GLN A 530 -27.26 -12.66 24.12
C GLN A 530 -26.89 -11.93 25.41
N VAL A 531 -26.68 -12.68 26.49
CA VAL A 531 -26.32 -12.14 27.80
C VAL A 531 -25.13 -12.91 28.37
N TYR A 532 -24.19 -12.20 28.96
CA TYR A 532 -23.08 -12.79 29.70
C TYR A 532 -23.27 -12.52 31.20
N THR A 533 -23.04 -13.53 32.02
CA THR A 533 -23.11 -13.40 33.48
C THR A 533 -21.87 -13.97 34.13
N VAL A 534 -21.43 -13.34 35.21
CA VAL A 534 -20.25 -13.76 35.99
C VAL A 534 -20.75 -14.29 37.33
N SER A 535 -20.42 -15.53 37.65
CA SER A 535 -20.84 -16.15 38.91
C SER A 535 -19.91 -17.27 39.34
N GLN A 536 -20.09 -17.78 40.56
CA GLN A 536 -19.38 -18.98 41.01
C GLN A 536 -20.02 -20.23 40.38
N GLY A 537 -19.19 -21.07 39.77
CA GLY A 537 -19.56 -22.38 39.25
C GLY A 537 -19.51 -23.48 40.32
N LYS A 538 -19.78 -24.73 39.95
CA LYS A 538 -19.77 -25.88 40.90
C LYS A 538 -18.41 -26.13 41.56
N SER A 539 -17.33 -25.79 40.87
CA SER A 539 -15.97 -25.86 41.41
C SER A 539 -15.67 -24.81 42.48
N GLY A 540 -16.58 -23.88 42.75
CA GLY A 540 -16.36 -22.74 43.65
C GLY A 540 -15.56 -21.60 43.01
N MET A 541 -15.01 -21.79 41.81
CA MET A 541 -14.32 -20.75 41.04
C MET A 541 -15.32 -19.78 40.41
N ILE A 542 -14.93 -18.51 40.28
CA ILE A 542 -15.68 -17.52 39.51
C ILE A 542 -15.45 -17.79 38.03
N GLY A 543 -16.52 -17.84 37.24
CA GLY A 543 -16.43 -17.89 35.80
C GLY A 543 -17.57 -17.23 35.06
N VAL A 544 -17.44 -17.22 33.73
CA VAL A 544 -18.35 -16.53 32.81
C VAL A 544 -19.26 -17.52 32.11
N PHE A 545 -20.55 -17.24 32.13
CA PHE A 545 -21.59 -18.03 31.49
C PHE A 545 -22.27 -17.19 30.41
N ARG A 546 -22.38 -17.75 29.21
CA ARG A 546 -23.09 -17.15 28.07
C ARG A 546 -24.50 -17.73 27.97
N LEU A 547 -25.48 -16.85 27.82
CA LEU A 547 -26.87 -17.18 27.58
C LEU A 547 -27.24 -16.69 26.20
N GLU A 548 -27.79 -17.56 25.36
CA GLU A 548 -28.27 -17.20 24.03
C GLU A 548 -29.73 -17.59 23.90
N SER A 549 -30.58 -16.60 23.68
CA SER A 549 -32.02 -16.80 23.55
C SER A 549 -32.47 -16.67 22.10
N GLN A 550 -33.37 -17.54 21.69
CA GLN A 550 -34.10 -17.48 20.43
C GLN A 550 -35.59 -17.49 20.71
N MET A 551 -36.36 -16.79 19.88
CA MET A 551 -37.81 -16.71 19.99
C MET A 551 -38.44 -17.11 18.65
N LEU A 552 -39.34 -18.09 18.68
CA LEU A 552 -40.05 -18.60 17.51
C LEU A 552 -41.57 -18.44 17.69
N PRO A 553 -42.37 -18.29 16.61
CA PRO A 553 -43.83 -18.44 16.70
C PRO A 553 -44.18 -19.82 17.27
N GLY A 554 -45.07 -19.88 18.26
CA GLY A 554 -45.38 -21.14 18.94
C GLY A 554 -46.51 -21.04 19.96
N ASN A 555 -46.54 -21.95 20.92
CA ASN A 555 -47.64 -22.09 21.90
C ASN A 555 -47.19 -21.80 23.35
N GLY A 556 -46.15 -20.98 23.54
CA GLY A 556 -45.69 -20.57 24.87
C GLY A 556 -44.79 -21.60 25.56
N LYS A 557 -44.12 -22.46 24.79
CA LYS A 557 -43.13 -23.42 25.28
C LYS A 557 -41.85 -22.70 25.70
N PHE A 558 -41.19 -23.27 26.71
CA PHE A 558 -39.88 -22.82 27.17
C PHE A 558 -38.89 -23.98 27.18
N GLU A 559 -37.90 -23.89 26.30
CA GLU A 559 -36.85 -24.88 26.16
C GLU A 559 -35.51 -24.32 26.62
N ARG A 560 -34.71 -25.18 27.23
CA ARG A 560 -33.45 -24.81 27.88
C ARG A 560 -32.41 -25.88 27.58
N THR A 561 -31.32 -25.48 26.95
CA THR A 561 -30.24 -26.37 26.52
C THR A 561 -28.91 -25.98 27.18
N GLY A 562 -27.94 -26.91 27.22
CA GLY A 562 -26.60 -26.63 27.76
C GLY A 562 -26.45 -26.69 29.29
N ILE A 563 -27.56 -26.84 30.03
CA ILE A 563 -27.56 -26.96 31.51
C ILE A 563 -27.46 -28.42 32.02
N GLY A 564 -27.48 -29.42 31.12
CA GLY A 564 -27.35 -30.84 31.46
C GLY A 564 -28.42 -31.39 32.41
N SER A 565 -28.03 -32.26 33.35
CA SER A 565 -28.88 -32.86 34.39
C SER A 565 -28.97 -32.02 35.68
N ASP A 566 -28.46 -30.80 35.69
CA ASP A 566 -28.44 -29.94 36.88
C ASP A 566 -29.85 -29.46 37.26
N SER A 567 -30.38 -29.97 38.37
CA SER A 567 -31.72 -29.62 38.85
C SER A 567 -31.83 -28.16 39.30
N LYS A 568 -30.80 -27.60 39.93
CA LYS A 568 -30.85 -26.25 40.49
C LYS A 568 -30.79 -25.18 39.41
N SER A 569 -29.91 -25.36 38.43
CA SER A 569 -29.82 -24.44 37.29
C SER A 569 -31.09 -24.49 36.44
N LYS A 570 -31.71 -25.68 36.30
CA LYS A 570 -33.05 -25.82 35.68
C LYS A 570 -34.12 -25.07 36.46
N GLU A 571 -34.14 -25.19 37.78
CA GLU A 571 -35.08 -24.48 38.64
C GLU A 571 -34.94 -22.96 38.52
N ALA A 572 -33.72 -22.43 38.49
CA ALA A 572 -33.46 -21.01 38.28
C ALA A 572 -34.01 -20.49 36.93
N ALA A 573 -33.79 -21.24 35.84
CA ALA A 573 -34.32 -20.91 34.53
C ALA A 573 -35.87 -20.96 34.49
N ASN A 574 -36.48 -21.94 35.16
CA ASN A 574 -37.94 -22.03 35.32
C ASN A 574 -38.51 -20.83 36.06
N THR A 575 -37.89 -20.46 37.18
CA THR A 575 -38.31 -19.33 38.00
C THR A 575 -38.27 -18.03 37.21
N ALA A 576 -37.24 -17.83 36.38
CA ALA A 576 -37.16 -16.68 35.48
C ALA A 576 -38.32 -16.63 34.49
N PHE A 577 -38.62 -17.74 33.82
CA PHE A 577 -39.71 -17.80 32.85
C PHE A 577 -41.10 -17.67 33.49
N ASN A 578 -41.31 -18.27 34.67
CA ASN A 578 -42.55 -18.11 35.43
C ASN A 578 -42.75 -16.65 35.89
N TYR A 579 -41.68 -15.99 36.31
CA TYR A 579 -41.71 -14.57 36.64
C TYR A 579 -42.07 -13.72 35.43
N LEU A 580 -41.47 -14.01 34.26
CA LEU A 580 -41.80 -13.35 33.01
C LEU A 580 -43.28 -13.55 32.64
N LYS A 581 -43.80 -14.78 32.74
CA LYS A 581 -45.23 -15.06 32.50
C LYS A 581 -46.15 -14.23 33.40
N ALA A 582 -45.81 -14.09 34.69
CA ALA A 582 -46.63 -13.35 35.64
C ALA A 582 -46.51 -11.82 35.49
N ASN A 583 -45.39 -11.30 34.96
CA ASN A 583 -45.08 -9.87 34.97
C ASN A 583 -44.80 -9.27 33.58
N ALA A 584 -44.97 -10.01 32.48
CA ALA A 584 -44.66 -9.55 31.12
C ALA A 584 -45.31 -8.20 30.80
N SER A 585 -46.60 -8.04 31.12
CA SER A 585 -47.35 -6.79 30.88
C SER A 585 -46.82 -5.59 31.67
N ARG A 586 -46.20 -5.81 32.83
CA ARG A 586 -45.55 -4.76 33.63
C ARG A 586 -44.18 -4.39 33.09
N ILE A 587 -43.48 -5.33 32.45
CA ILE A 587 -42.19 -5.09 31.81
C ILE A 587 -42.40 -4.36 30.47
N SER A 588 -43.26 -4.90 29.61
CA SER A 588 -43.66 -4.28 28.34
C SER A 588 -44.87 -4.99 27.75
N GLY A 589 -45.87 -4.22 27.31
CA GLY A 589 -47.08 -4.77 26.68
C GLY A 589 -46.84 -5.48 25.34
N SER A 590 -45.64 -5.38 24.78
CA SER A 590 -45.25 -6.07 23.53
C SER A 590 -44.76 -7.50 23.74
N ILE A 591 -44.42 -7.88 24.98
CA ILE A 591 -43.91 -9.22 25.28
C ILE A 591 -45.08 -10.21 25.29
N SER A 592 -45.01 -11.25 24.48
CA SER A 592 -45.96 -12.36 24.52
C SER A 592 -45.28 -13.66 24.96
N THR A 593 -45.91 -14.36 25.90
CA THR A 593 -45.45 -15.65 26.43
C THR A 593 -46.38 -16.83 26.11
N THR A 594 -47.46 -16.57 25.36
CA THR A 594 -48.49 -17.57 24.99
C THR A 594 -48.45 -17.95 23.51
N ILE A 595 -48.06 -17.03 22.63
CA ILE A 595 -47.98 -17.26 21.17
C ILE A 595 -46.54 -17.34 20.63
N LYS A 596 -45.56 -17.37 21.55
CA LYS A 596 -44.13 -17.42 21.23
C LYS A 596 -43.45 -18.48 22.08
N ASP A 597 -42.63 -19.31 21.45
CA ASP A 597 -41.78 -20.27 22.12
C ASP A 597 -40.41 -19.62 22.37
N TYR A 598 -39.90 -19.80 23.59
CA TYR A 598 -38.61 -19.28 24.02
C TYR A 598 -37.63 -20.42 24.19
N ILE A 599 -36.51 -20.36 23.48
CA ILE A 599 -35.43 -21.33 23.56
C ILE A 599 -34.21 -20.60 24.09
N ILE A 600 -33.59 -21.11 25.15
CA ILE A 600 -32.38 -20.51 25.69
C ILE A 600 -31.28 -21.56 25.85
N ASN A 601 -30.11 -21.26 25.30
CA ASN A 601 -28.92 -22.07 25.44
C ASN A 601 -27.98 -21.46 26.47
N TYR A 602 -27.44 -22.29 27.35
CA TYR A 602 -26.49 -21.88 28.36
C TYR A 602 -25.13 -22.52 28.10
N GLN A 603 -24.07 -21.73 28.15
CA GLN A 603 -22.71 -22.22 27.94
C GLN A 603 -21.80 -21.73 29.07
N ASP A 604 -21.11 -22.67 29.71
CA ASP A 604 -19.98 -22.39 30.58
C ASP A 604 -18.73 -22.22 29.70
N LEU A 605 -18.20 -20.99 29.65
CA LEU A 605 -17.09 -20.66 28.76
C LEU A 605 -15.73 -21.13 29.29
N GLN A 606 -15.67 -21.60 30.54
CA GLN A 606 -14.42 -22.00 31.20
C GLN A 606 -14.44 -23.44 31.71
N GLY A 607 -15.56 -24.16 31.56
CA GLY A 607 -15.68 -25.57 31.96
C GLY A 607 -15.61 -25.80 33.47
N ILE A 608 -15.95 -24.78 34.28
CA ILE A 608 -15.86 -24.79 35.75
C ILE A 608 -17.12 -25.37 36.44
N GLY A 609 -18.13 -25.75 35.66
CA GLY A 609 -19.43 -26.26 36.07
C GLY A 609 -20.47 -25.15 36.20
N MET A 610 -21.69 -25.42 35.72
CA MET A 610 -22.80 -24.45 35.71
C MET A 610 -23.14 -23.86 37.07
N THR A 611 -23.65 -22.61 37.07
CA THR A 611 -24.07 -21.89 38.27
C THR A 611 -25.57 -22.07 38.57
N GLU A 612 -25.94 -22.02 39.86
CA GLU A 612 -27.35 -21.98 40.30
C GLU A 612 -27.95 -20.55 40.23
N LYS A 613 -27.12 -19.52 40.04
CA LYS A 613 -27.52 -18.10 40.02
C LYS A 613 -27.93 -17.61 38.62
N LEU A 614 -28.78 -18.37 37.92
CA LEU A 614 -29.17 -18.07 36.52
C LEU A 614 -30.51 -17.34 36.36
N ALA A 615 -31.27 -17.12 37.43
CA ALA A 615 -32.64 -16.60 37.32
C ALA A 615 -32.70 -15.19 36.70
N LEU A 616 -31.93 -14.24 37.24
CA LEU A 616 -31.89 -12.87 36.72
C LEU A 616 -31.34 -12.77 35.28
N PRO A 617 -30.16 -13.35 34.95
CA PRO A 617 -29.64 -13.26 33.58
C PRO A 617 -30.55 -13.95 32.56
N THR A 618 -31.24 -15.03 32.95
CA THR A 618 -32.27 -15.66 32.09
C THR A 618 -33.43 -14.72 31.82
N LEU A 619 -33.96 -14.03 32.85
CA LEU A 619 -35.04 -13.06 32.66
C LEU A 619 -34.62 -11.93 31.71
N ILE A 620 -33.41 -11.40 31.87
CA ILE A 620 -32.87 -10.34 31.01
C ILE A 620 -32.75 -10.83 29.56
N ALA A 621 -32.19 -12.03 29.33
CA ALA A 621 -32.02 -12.59 28.00
C ALA A 621 -33.37 -12.81 27.29
N LEU A 622 -34.38 -13.30 28.01
CA LEU A 622 -35.73 -13.49 27.48
C LEU A 622 -36.44 -12.17 27.16
N CYS A 623 -36.27 -11.14 28.01
CA CYS A 623 -36.79 -9.81 27.72
C CYS A 623 -36.09 -9.17 26.52
N SER A 624 -34.76 -9.31 26.42
CA SER A 624 -33.94 -8.79 25.34
C SER A 624 -34.38 -9.36 23.98
N ILE A 625 -34.54 -10.68 23.86
CA ILE A 625 -35.03 -11.29 22.61
C ILE A 625 -36.50 -10.95 22.33
N ALA A 626 -37.36 -10.89 23.35
CA ALA A 626 -38.78 -10.57 23.16
C ALA A 626 -39.00 -9.14 22.64
N LEU A 627 -38.12 -8.22 23.06
CA LEU A 627 -38.17 -6.81 22.66
C LEU A 627 -37.31 -6.50 21.43
N ASN A 628 -36.55 -7.48 20.93
CA ASN A 628 -35.52 -7.29 19.91
C ASN A 628 -34.55 -6.14 20.26
N LYS A 629 -34.13 -6.09 21.53
CA LYS A 629 -33.22 -5.05 22.05
C LYS A 629 -31.93 -5.69 22.56
N PRO A 630 -30.77 -5.25 22.06
CA PRO A 630 -29.48 -5.77 22.48
C PRO A 630 -29.10 -5.37 23.91
#